data_AF-A0A147KIW2-F1
#
_entry.id   AF-A0A147KIW2-F1
#
_cell.length_a   1.000
_cell.length_b   1.000
_cell.length_c   1.000
_cell.angle_alpha   90.00
_cell.angle_beta   90.00
_cell.angle_gamma   90.00
#
_symmetry.space_group_name_H-M   'P 1'
#
loop_
_entity.id
_entity.type
_entity.pdbx_description
1 polymer ?
#
loop_
_entity_poly.entity_id
_entity_poly.type
_entity_poly.pdbx_seq_one_letter_code
_entity_poly.pdbx_strand_id
1 'polypeptide(L)'
;MVSVATTATAAFLAFGLAAAPASADTGVDARYTGNIASGHQLKFEDGTVVGTTLFKLTFSDGSTIPAYCIDLETAIRTNADYVEDDWSNYPGEGEFASSQPGKVLWILQNSYPTVSAEELAEKAGIPDLTEKDALSATQAAIWHYSNGADLKQDGNPEAVWKLYKYLVDNATEIQQAPASLTITPNEASGESGGSIGEFTVSTTADSVPLTLDGPDGVKTVDLDGNPVSEVGNGDKFAVLVPEGTPDGEATVSASVTATVEIGRLFRGLEGTPKTQTLISAGKTSTEASAEVKVTWTAPKPSETPSPSPSVPEESPTPTPSPSDSPSPTPPAESPKPTPPANRPGLPVTGAALGGLIAAAVVAVGGGGAAMYLARKRRSGADDA
;
A
#
# COMPACT_ATOMS: atom_id res chain seq x y z
N MET A 1 -77.80 4.62 -38.52
CA MET A 1 -76.60 3.76 -38.53
C MET A 1 -75.39 4.68 -38.63
N VAL A 2 -74.63 4.79 -37.54
CA VAL A 2 -73.40 5.61 -37.46
C VAL A 2 -72.33 4.69 -36.89
N SER A 3 -71.23 4.53 -37.64
CA SER A 3 -69.99 3.88 -37.23
C SER A 3 -69.32 4.63 -36.07
N VAL A 4 -68.46 3.96 -35.29
CA VAL A 4 -67.08 4.40 -34.97
C VAL A 4 -66.40 3.44 -33.97
N ALA A 5 -65.22 2.96 -34.41
CA ALA A 5 -63.98 2.60 -33.72
C ALA A 5 -63.98 1.87 -32.36
N THR A 6 -63.54 0.62 -32.38
CA THR A 6 -62.88 -0.05 -31.26
C THR A 6 -61.37 0.22 -31.28
N THR A 7 -60.89 1.05 -30.36
CA THR A 7 -59.47 1.28 -30.10
C THR A 7 -58.91 0.12 -29.26
N ALA A 8 -57.91 -0.58 -29.79
CA ALA A 8 -57.13 -1.57 -29.05
C ALA A 8 -56.13 -0.87 -28.12
N THR A 9 -56.27 -1.07 -26.81
CA THR A 9 -55.34 -0.57 -25.79
C THR A 9 -54.20 -1.58 -25.61
N ALA A 10 -53.02 -1.28 -26.15
CA ALA A 10 -51.78 -1.98 -25.78
C ALA A 10 -51.15 -1.26 -24.58
N ALA A 11 -51.38 -1.77 -23.37
CA ALA A 11 -50.67 -1.30 -22.18
C ALA A 11 -49.37 -2.11 -22.03
N PHE A 12 -48.26 -1.41 -22.20
CA PHE A 12 -46.90 -1.92 -22.00
C PHE A 12 -46.72 -2.48 -20.58
N LEU A 13 -46.21 -3.71 -20.49
CA LEU A 13 -45.62 -4.26 -19.28
C LEU A 13 -44.38 -3.42 -18.92
N ALA A 14 -44.52 -2.53 -17.93
CA ALA A 14 -43.40 -1.88 -17.28
C ALA A 14 -42.65 -2.94 -16.45
N PHE A 15 -41.57 -3.49 -17.01
CA PHE A 15 -40.57 -4.17 -16.21
C PHE A 15 -39.95 -3.13 -15.27
N GLY A 16 -40.34 -3.18 -14.00
CA GLY A 16 -39.67 -2.44 -12.95
C GLY A 16 -38.23 -2.93 -12.83
N LEU A 17 -37.28 -2.20 -13.43
CA LEU A 17 -35.96 -2.13 -12.85
C LEU A 17 -36.15 -1.43 -11.51
N ALA A 18 -36.12 -2.22 -10.43
CA ALA A 18 -35.78 -1.68 -9.13
C ALA A 18 -34.39 -1.07 -9.30
N ALA A 19 -34.34 0.23 -9.55
CA ALA A 19 -33.15 1.00 -9.24
C ALA A 19 -32.90 0.72 -7.76
N ALA A 20 -31.82 -0.02 -7.46
CA ALA A 20 -31.25 0.00 -6.13
C ALA A 20 -31.19 1.48 -5.72
N PRO A 21 -31.59 1.84 -4.49
CA PRO A 21 -31.48 3.22 -4.06
C PRO A 21 -30.06 3.66 -4.37
N ALA A 22 -29.93 4.66 -5.25
CA ALA A 22 -28.69 5.39 -5.37
C ALA A 22 -28.42 5.86 -3.95
N SER A 23 -27.40 5.27 -3.30
CA SER A 23 -27.00 5.71 -1.97
C SER A 23 -26.70 7.19 -2.13
N ALA A 24 -27.56 8.03 -1.55
CA ALA A 24 -27.26 9.44 -1.45
C ALA A 24 -25.93 9.48 -0.70
N ASP A 25 -24.91 10.07 -1.31
CA ASP A 25 -23.66 10.36 -0.64
C ASP A 25 -24.00 11.36 0.47
N THR A 26 -24.29 10.83 1.66
CA THR A 26 -24.70 11.64 2.81
C THR A 26 -23.54 12.45 3.38
N GLY A 27 -22.32 12.24 2.87
CA GLY A 27 -21.09 12.78 3.43
C GLY A 27 -20.80 12.24 4.82
N VAL A 28 -21.38 11.10 5.22
CA VAL A 28 -21.14 10.43 6.51
C VAL A 28 -20.30 9.19 6.27
N ASP A 29 -19.11 9.18 6.83
CA ASP A 29 -18.19 8.03 6.74
C ASP A 29 -18.44 7.05 7.88
N ALA A 30 -18.69 7.56 9.09
CA ALA A 30 -18.91 6.73 10.26
C ALA A 30 -19.96 7.33 11.21
N ARG A 31 -20.58 6.48 12.03
CA ARG A 31 -21.49 6.89 13.09
C ARG A 31 -21.02 6.35 14.43
N TYR A 32 -21.13 7.16 15.48
CA TYR A 32 -20.95 6.67 16.85
C TYR A 32 -22.16 5.85 17.29
N THR A 33 -21.95 4.56 17.54
CA THR A 33 -23.03 3.59 17.87
C THR A 33 -22.95 3.05 19.30
N GLY A 34 -22.12 3.66 20.15
CA GLY A 34 -21.96 3.31 21.56
C GLY A 34 -20.51 3.05 21.94
N ASN A 35 -20.31 2.55 23.16
CA ASN A 35 -18.98 2.34 23.72
C ASN A 35 -18.55 0.89 23.57
N ILE A 36 -17.26 0.66 23.33
CA ILE A 36 -16.63 -0.66 23.45
C ILE A 36 -16.35 -0.94 24.93
N ALA A 37 -15.73 0.03 25.61
CA ALA A 37 -15.38 -0.07 27.01
C ALA A 37 -15.36 1.30 27.69
N SER A 38 -15.57 1.32 29.01
CA SER A 38 -15.51 2.53 29.83
C SER A 38 -14.38 2.40 30.85
N GLY A 39 -13.54 3.43 30.90
CA GLY A 39 -12.42 3.53 31.82
C GLY A 39 -12.79 4.15 33.16
N HIS A 40 -11.77 4.63 33.87
CA HIS A 40 -11.88 5.42 35.08
C HIS A 40 -12.27 6.87 34.79
N GLN A 41 -12.79 7.52 35.83
CA GLN A 41 -12.88 8.97 35.90
C GLN A 41 -11.52 9.51 36.38
N LEU A 42 -10.91 10.37 35.59
CA LEU A 42 -9.55 10.86 35.80
C LEU A 42 -9.56 12.33 36.18
N LYS A 43 -8.66 12.69 37.10
CA LYS A 43 -8.42 14.06 37.54
C LYS A 43 -7.16 14.63 36.89
N PHE A 44 -7.25 15.84 36.35
CA PHE A 44 -6.14 16.55 35.71
C PHE A 44 -5.64 17.70 36.61
N GLU A 45 -4.45 18.21 36.32
CA GLU A 45 -3.81 19.24 37.16
C GLU A 45 -4.55 20.59 37.14
N ASP A 46 -5.26 20.90 36.06
CA ASP A 46 -6.17 22.06 35.93
C ASP A 46 -7.44 21.94 36.79
N GLY A 47 -7.65 20.78 37.42
CA GLY A 47 -8.83 20.45 38.22
C GLY A 47 -9.96 19.77 37.45
N THR A 48 -9.80 19.57 36.13
CA THR A 48 -10.77 18.87 35.28
C THR A 48 -10.92 17.42 35.74
N VAL A 49 -12.16 16.93 35.75
CA VAL A 49 -12.49 15.55 36.10
C VAL A 49 -13.38 14.95 35.02
N VAL A 50 -12.86 13.97 34.28
CA VAL A 50 -13.51 13.43 33.07
C VAL A 50 -13.44 11.90 33.02
N GLY A 51 -14.49 11.27 32.51
CA GLY A 51 -14.51 9.83 32.26
C GLY A 51 -13.77 9.47 30.97
N THR A 52 -12.97 8.41 31.00
CA THR A 52 -12.30 7.86 29.80
C THR A 52 -13.17 6.78 29.15
N THR A 53 -13.17 6.69 27.82
CA THR A 53 -14.02 5.75 27.08
C THR A 53 -13.35 5.36 25.77
N LEU A 54 -13.47 4.08 25.40
CA LEU A 54 -13.15 3.59 24.07
C LEU A 54 -14.47 3.51 23.28
N PHE A 55 -14.61 4.39 22.30
CA PHE A 55 -15.82 4.54 21.50
C PHE A 55 -15.87 3.53 20.36
N LYS A 56 -17.08 3.20 19.91
CA LYS A 56 -17.34 2.38 18.72
C LYS A 56 -17.85 3.27 17.59
N LEU A 57 -17.04 3.41 16.56
CA LEU A 57 -17.47 3.97 15.28
C LEU A 57 -17.93 2.83 14.37
N THR A 58 -19.02 3.03 13.65
CA THR A 58 -19.59 2.07 12.71
C THR A 58 -19.70 2.72 11.33
N PHE A 59 -19.12 2.08 10.32
CA PHE A 59 -19.16 2.53 8.94
C PHE A 59 -20.44 2.06 8.24
N SER A 60 -20.68 2.58 7.04
CA SER A 60 -21.86 2.26 6.22
C SER A 60 -21.95 0.79 5.81
N ASP A 61 -20.82 0.10 5.71
CA ASP A 61 -20.73 -1.34 5.42
C ASP A 61 -20.98 -2.24 6.66
N GLY A 62 -21.20 -1.63 7.83
CA GLY A 62 -21.42 -2.31 9.10
C GLY A 62 -20.15 -2.70 9.85
N SER A 63 -18.97 -2.45 9.28
CA SER A 63 -17.70 -2.60 9.99
C SER A 63 -17.60 -1.61 11.15
N THR A 64 -16.81 -1.95 12.17
CA THR A 64 -16.65 -1.09 13.35
C THR A 64 -15.20 -0.93 13.74
N ILE A 65 -14.84 0.27 14.17
CA ILE A 65 -13.49 0.58 14.64
C ILE A 65 -13.54 1.18 16.06
N PRO A 66 -12.65 0.73 16.98
CA PRO A 66 -12.44 1.44 18.25
C PRO A 66 -11.87 2.83 18.00
N ALA A 67 -12.29 3.80 18.81
CA ALA A 67 -11.78 5.17 18.73
C ALA A 67 -11.63 5.83 20.10
N TYR A 68 -10.63 6.70 20.24
CA TYR A 68 -10.42 7.56 21.40
C TYR A 68 -10.87 9.00 21.10
N CYS A 69 -11.13 9.76 22.16
CA CYS A 69 -11.37 11.20 22.04
C CYS A 69 -10.05 11.96 21.93
N ILE A 70 -10.01 13.00 21.11
CA ILE A 70 -8.89 13.94 21.05
C ILE A 70 -9.32 15.39 21.38
N ASP A 71 -10.61 15.61 21.61
CA ASP A 71 -11.21 16.90 21.93
C ASP A 71 -11.85 16.84 23.33
N LEU A 72 -11.00 17.01 24.37
CA LEU A 72 -11.40 16.91 25.78
C LEU A 72 -12.50 17.91 26.19
N GLU A 73 -12.59 19.05 25.51
CA GLU A 73 -13.52 20.13 25.87
C GLU A 73 -14.94 19.92 25.34
N THR A 74 -15.09 19.02 24.36
CA THR A 74 -16.38 18.78 23.71
C THR A 74 -16.96 17.46 24.19
N ALA A 75 -18.26 17.45 24.49
CA ALA A 75 -18.95 16.22 24.86
C ALA A 75 -19.32 15.38 23.62
N ILE A 76 -19.26 14.05 23.76
CA ILE A 76 -19.81 13.15 22.74
C ILE A 76 -21.33 13.25 22.67
N ARG A 77 -21.88 13.15 21.45
CA ARG A 77 -23.32 13.02 21.22
C ARG A 77 -23.69 11.63 20.74
N THR A 78 -24.75 11.09 21.32
CA THR A 78 -25.32 9.80 20.90
C THR A 78 -25.76 9.84 19.44
N ASN A 79 -25.41 8.80 18.67
CA ASN A 79 -25.70 8.69 17.23
C ASN A 79 -25.16 9.83 16.39
N ALA A 80 -24.06 10.48 16.82
CA ALA A 80 -23.41 11.50 16.00
C ALA A 80 -22.81 10.90 14.72
N ASP A 81 -22.98 11.63 13.63
CA ASP A 81 -22.39 11.35 12.33
C ASP A 81 -21.01 11.99 12.23
N TYR A 82 -20.07 11.26 11.64
CA TYR A 82 -18.68 11.63 11.48
C TYR A 82 -18.26 11.56 10.02
N VAL A 83 -17.35 12.46 9.67
CA VAL A 83 -16.61 12.47 8.41
C VAL A 83 -15.15 12.26 8.73
N GLU A 84 -14.48 11.44 7.94
CA GLU A 84 -13.03 11.32 7.99
C GLU A 84 -12.39 12.61 7.50
N ASP A 85 -11.30 13.01 8.15
CA ASP A 85 -10.54 14.20 7.75
C ASP A 85 -9.04 13.96 7.91
N ASP A 86 -8.25 14.88 7.35
CA ASP A 86 -6.81 14.90 7.51
C ASP A 86 -6.41 15.54 8.84
N TRP A 87 -5.30 15.07 9.42
CA TRP A 87 -4.68 15.67 10.60
C TRP A 87 -4.36 17.16 10.43
N SER A 88 -4.04 17.60 9.20
CA SER A 88 -3.80 19.02 8.90
C SER A 88 -5.03 19.90 9.13
N ASN A 89 -6.23 19.31 9.14
CA ASN A 89 -7.51 19.97 9.32
C ASN A 89 -8.05 19.77 10.74
N TYR A 90 -7.24 19.23 11.65
CA TYR A 90 -7.63 19.06 13.03
C TYR A 90 -7.90 20.41 13.70
N PRO A 91 -9.09 20.62 14.31
CA PRO A 91 -9.50 21.92 14.84
C PRO A 91 -8.85 22.33 16.19
N GLY A 92 -7.95 21.52 16.76
CA GLY A 92 -7.29 21.85 18.03
C GLY A 92 -6.20 22.92 17.89
N GLU A 93 -6.11 23.81 18.89
CA GLU A 93 -5.33 25.05 18.78
C GLU A 93 -3.79 24.90 18.87
N GLY A 94 -3.10 25.86 18.24
CA GLY A 94 -1.81 26.41 18.69
C GLY A 94 -0.56 25.58 18.41
N GLU A 95 -0.30 24.56 19.23
CA GLU A 95 0.93 23.74 19.20
C GLU A 95 0.68 22.30 18.74
N PHE A 96 -0.57 21.84 18.75
CA PHE A 96 -0.89 20.48 18.33
C PHE A 96 -0.84 20.31 16.81
N ALA A 97 -1.30 21.31 16.06
CA ALA A 97 -1.45 21.22 14.60
C ALA A 97 -0.14 20.98 13.81
N SER A 98 1.04 21.17 14.41
CA SER A 98 2.33 21.18 13.69
C SER A 98 3.33 20.08 14.04
N SER A 99 3.21 19.36 15.18
CA SER A 99 4.21 18.33 15.57
C SER A 99 3.72 17.23 16.52
N GLN A 100 2.48 17.30 17.00
CA GLN A 100 1.94 16.36 17.99
C GLN A 100 1.10 15.19 17.43
N PRO A 101 0.59 15.20 16.18
CA PRO A 101 -0.13 14.05 15.60
C PRO A 101 0.71 12.78 15.59
N GLY A 102 2.02 12.92 15.32
CA GLY A 102 2.94 11.78 15.33
C GLY A 102 3.07 11.12 16.69
N LYS A 103 3.08 11.91 17.78
CA LYS A 103 3.12 11.36 19.14
C LYS A 103 1.81 10.68 19.53
N VAL A 104 0.67 11.23 19.11
CA VAL A 104 -0.63 10.58 19.31
C VAL A 104 -0.68 9.26 18.53
N LEU A 105 -0.19 9.24 17.28
CA LEU A 105 -0.08 8.02 16.49
C LEU A 105 0.82 6.99 17.17
N TRP A 106 1.97 7.42 17.72
CA TRP A 106 2.86 6.54 18.48
C TRP A 106 2.15 5.91 19.66
N ILE A 107 1.40 6.70 20.44
CA ILE A 107 0.62 6.20 21.58
C ILE A 107 -0.40 5.16 21.12
N LEU A 108 -1.15 5.45 20.05
CA LEU A 108 -2.15 4.51 19.52
C LEU A 108 -1.50 3.19 19.10
N GLN A 109 -0.31 3.23 18.48
CA GLN A 109 0.42 2.04 18.06
C GLN A 109 1.08 1.26 19.21
N ASN A 110 1.42 1.94 20.31
CA ASN A 110 2.19 1.38 21.43
C ASN A 110 1.39 1.25 22.73
N SER A 111 0.06 1.37 22.67
CA SER A 111 -0.82 1.30 23.83
C SER A 111 -2.12 0.54 23.55
N TYR A 112 -3.01 0.46 24.53
CA TYR A 112 -4.28 -0.26 24.44
C TYR A 112 -5.22 0.37 23.39
N PRO A 113 -5.99 -0.42 22.61
CA PRO A 113 -6.05 -1.88 22.58
C PRO A 113 -5.01 -2.54 21.64
N THR A 114 -4.14 -1.75 21.01
CA THR A 114 -3.13 -2.25 20.07
C THR A 114 -2.12 -3.15 20.78
N VAL A 115 -1.65 -2.75 21.95
CA VAL A 115 -0.82 -3.53 22.87
C VAL A 115 -1.71 -3.95 24.03
N SER A 116 -1.65 -5.22 24.43
CA SER A 116 -2.53 -5.72 25.50
C SER A 116 -2.16 -5.12 26.86
N ALA A 117 -3.08 -5.18 27.82
CA ALA A 117 -2.78 -4.68 29.18
C ALA A 117 -1.63 -5.46 29.82
N GLU A 118 -1.53 -6.77 29.54
CA GLU A 118 -0.46 -7.64 30.01
C GLU A 118 0.89 -7.27 29.40
N GLU A 119 0.95 -7.05 28.08
CA GLU A 119 2.17 -6.61 27.40
C GLU A 119 2.61 -5.21 27.88
N LEU A 120 1.66 -4.30 28.15
CA LEU A 120 1.95 -2.98 28.71
C LEU A 120 2.44 -3.07 30.15
N ALA A 121 1.86 -3.97 30.96
CA ALA A 121 2.29 -4.24 32.33
C ALA A 121 3.78 -4.62 32.36
N GLU A 122 4.20 -5.51 31.46
CA GLU A 122 5.59 -5.95 31.34
C GLU A 122 6.51 -4.82 30.88
N LYS A 123 6.16 -4.13 29.79
CA LYS A 123 6.98 -3.05 29.21
C LYS A 123 7.18 -1.88 30.17
N ALA A 124 6.13 -1.49 30.89
CA ALA A 124 6.17 -0.37 31.83
C ALA A 124 6.60 -0.77 33.25
N GLY A 125 6.76 -2.07 33.54
CA GLY A 125 7.09 -2.57 34.88
C GLY A 125 5.98 -2.32 35.91
N ILE A 126 4.72 -2.41 35.49
CA ILE A 126 3.54 -2.13 36.32
C ILE A 126 2.78 -3.45 36.55
N PRO A 127 2.93 -4.11 37.72
CA PRO A 127 2.19 -5.33 37.99
C PRO A 127 0.68 -5.06 38.06
N ASP A 128 -0.12 -6.09 37.72
CA ASP A 128 -1.59 -6.09 37.84
C ASP A 128 -2.31 -4.97 37.06
N LEU A 129 -1.73 -4.51 35.94
CA LEU A 129 -2.37 -3.53 35.06
C LEU A 129 -3.61 -4.13 34.39
N THR A 130 -4.78 -3.55 34.65
CA THR A 130 -6.03 -4.01 34.02
C THR A 130 -6.25 -3.33 32.67
N GLU A 131 -7.09 -3.92 31.80
CA GLU A 131 -7.55 -3.26 30.57
C GLU A 131 -8.19 -1.90 30.84
N LYS A 132 -8.93 -1.77 31.96
CA LYS A 132 -9.54 -0.51 32.38
C LYS A 132 -8.48 0.55 32.70
N ASP A 133 -7.39 0.16 33.36
CA ASP A 133 -6.26 1.04 33.64
C ASP A 133 -5.53 1.44 32.36
N ALA A 134 -5.27 0.47 31.48
CA ALA A 134 -4.60 0.67 30.21
C ALA A 134 -5.39 1.61 29.28
N LEU A 135 -6.70 1.40 29.15
CA LEU A 135 -7.60 2.28 28.40
C LEU A 135 -7.55 3.71 28.94
N SER A 136 -7.65 3.87 30.27
CA SER A 136 -7.63 5.18 30.92
C SER A 136 -6.31 5.92 30.75
N ALA A 137 -5.19 5.22 30.93
CA ALA A 137 -3.86 5.79 30.74
C ALA A 137 -3.63 6.20 29.28
N THR A 138 -4.10 5.38 28.33
CA THR A 138 -4.02 5.68 26.89
C THR A 138 -4.79 6.95 26.55
N GLN A 139 -6.05 7.05 26.97
CA GLN A 139 -6.87 8.23 26.71
C GLN A 139 -6.27 9.49 27.34
N ALA A 140 -5.71 9.40 28.56
CA ALA A 140 -5.03 10.52 29.19
C ALA A 140 -3.76 10.93 28.44
N ALA A 141 -2.96 9.98 27.97
CA ALA A 141 -1.75 10.26 27.18
C ALA A 141 -2.09 10.93 25.85
N ILE A 142 -3.19 10.51 25.21
CA ILE A 142 -3.73 11.19 24.02
C ILE A 142 -4.09 12.64 24.34
N TRP A 143 -4.85 12.90 25.42
CA TRP A 143 -5.23 14.26 25.80
C TRP A 143 -4.07 15.15 26.25
N HIS A 144 -2.98 14.57 26.78
CA HIS A 144 -1.76 15.32 27.06
C HIS A 144 -1.22 15.98 25.80
N TYR A 145 -1.18 15.24 24.69
CA TYR A 145 -0.76 15.80 23.42
C TYR A 145 -1.91 16.59 22.74
N SER A 146 -3.13 16.06 22.65
CA SER A 146 -4.22 16.73 21.92
C SER A 146 -4.79 18.00 22.57
N ASN A 147 -4.66 18.14 23.89
CA ASN A 147 -5.26 19.22 24.66
C ASN A 147 -4.30 19.88 25.68
N GLY A 148 -3.04 19.43 25.78
CA GLY A 148 -2.13 19.90 26.83
C GLY A 148 -2.57 19.48 28.25
N ALA A 149 -3.38 18.41 28.36
CA ALA A 149 -3.98 18.01 29.63
C ALA A 149 -3.05 17.08 30.43
N ASP A 150 -2.49 17.59 31.52
CA ASP A 150 -1.61 16.83 32.39
C ASP A 150 -2.39 16.03 33.45
N LEU A 151 -2.17 14.71 33.45
CA LEU A 151 -2.82 13.82 34.42
C LEU A 151 -2.23 14.02 35.81
N LYS A 152 -3.09 14.30 36.79
CA LYS A 152 -2.68 14.44 38.18
C LYS A 152 -2.27 13.09 38.77
N GLN A 153 -1.20 13.05 39.58
CA GLN A 153 -0.86 11.81 40.29
C GLN A 153 -1.86 11.50 41.41
N ASP A 154 -2.13 12.50 42.25
CA ASP A 154 -3.04 12.36 43.39
C ASP A 154 -4.51 12.27 42.96
N GLY A 155 -5.20 11.25 43.46
CA GLY A 155 -6.63 11.04 43.20
C GLY A 155 -6.94 10.20 41.96
N ASN A 156 -5.93 9.69 41.27
CA ASN A 156 -6.05 8.70 40.21
C ASN A 156 -5.43 7.36 40.64
N PRO A 157 -5.82 6.22 40.04
CA PRO A 157 -5.16 4.95 40.29
C PRO A 157 -3.66 5.01 39.94
N GLU A 158 -2.82 4.46 40.81
CA GLU A 158 -1.36 4.52 40.64
C GLU A 158 -0.89 3.86 39.34
N ALA A 159 -1.49 2.72 38.97
CA ALA A 159 -1.18 2.01 37.72
C ALA A 159 -1.50 2.85 36.48
N VAL A 160 -2.62 3.58 36.49
CA VAL A 160 -3.01 4.50 35.40
C VAL A 160 -1.98 5.62 35.26
N TRP A 161 -1.61 6.26 36.37
CA TRP A 161 -0.64 7.37 36.33
C TRP A 161 0.74 6.91 35.87
N LYS A 162 1.22 5.74 36.34
CA LYS A 162 2.50 5.18 35.90
C LYS A 162 2.51 4.87 34.41
N LEU A 163 1.45 4.23 33.89
CA LEU A 163 1.38 3.92 32.47
C LEU A 163 1.26 5.21 31.63
N TYR A 164 0.45 6.17 32.06
CA TYR A 164 0.36 7.49 31.43
C TYR A 164 1.75 8.14 31.31
N LYS A 165 2.52 8.15 32.41
CA LYS A 165 3.87 8.72 32.44
C LYS A 165 4.80 7.97 31.48
N TYR A 166 4.76 6.63 31.48
CA TYR A 166 5.52 5.81 30.56
C TYR A 166 5.20 6.15 29.09
N LEU A 167 3.92 6.25 28.72
CA LEU A 167 3.50 6.56 27.36
C LEU A 167 3.95 7.95 26.93
N VAL A 168 3.75 8.96 27.78
CA VAL A 168 4.15 10.34 27.49
C VAL A 168 5.67 10.46 27.35
N ASP A 169 6.44 9.83 28.23
CA ASP A 169 7.91 9.91 28.22
C ASP A 169 8.56 9.19 27.03
N ASN A 170 7.90 8.15 26.48
CA ASN A 170 8.43 7.37 25.36
C ASN A 170 7.86 7.78 23.99
N ALA A 171 6.82 8.61 23.95
CA ALA A 171 6.19 8.99 22.68
C ALA A 171 7.13 9.78 21.77
N THR A 172 7.41 9.20 20.61
CA THR A 172 8.21 9.83 19.55
C THR A 172 7.33 10.35 18.42
N GLU A 173 7.86 11.30 17.64
CA GLU A 173 7.17 11.81 16.47
C GLU A 173 7.35 10.82 15.31
N ILE A 174 6.25 10.16 14.93
CA ILE A 174 6.20 9.23 13.79
C ILE A 174 5.22 9.71 12.73
N GLN A 175 5.44 9.32 11.48
CA GLN A 175 4.53 9.60 10.37
C GLN A 175 3.75 8.34 10.00
N GLN A 176 2.47 8.49 9.66
CA GLN A 176 1.67 7.42 9.11
C GLN A 176 2.09 7.16 7.66
N ALA A 177 2.71 6.01 7.39
CA ALA A 177 3.04 5.57 6.04
C ALA A 177 2.39 4.21 5.77
N PRO A 178 1.74 4.00 4.61
CA PRO A 178 1.26 2.68 4.25
C PRO A 178 2.43 1.70 4.08
N ALA A 179 2.14 0.40 4.24
CA ALA A 179 3.12 -0.64 3.94
C ALA A 179 3.47 -0.55 2.46
N SER A 180 4.76 -0.47 2.18
CA SER A 180 5.30 -0.61 0.85
C SER A 180 6.42 -1.63 0.88
N LEU A 181 6.45 -2.48 -0.14
CA LEU A 181 7.47 -3.47 -0.32
C LEU A 181 7.62 -3.75 -1.81
N THR A 182 8.82 -3.59 -2.33
CA THR A 182 9.19 -4.00 -3.68
C THR A 182 10.56 -4.66 -3.64
N ILE A 183 10.75 -5.63 -4.53
CA ILE A 183 12.05 -6.27 -4.75
C ILE A 183 12.41 -6.13 -6.21
N THR A 184 13.62 -5.64 -6.49
CA THR A 184 14.11 -5.40 -7.85
C THR A 184 15.47 -6.05 -8.07
N PRO A 185 15.66 -6.83 -9.16
CA PRO A 185 14.65 -7.26 -10.13
C PRO A 185 13.63 -8.26 -9.54
N ASN A 186 12.50 -8.48 -10.21
CA ASN A 186 11.49 -9.45 -9.77
C ASN A 186 11.77 -10.89 -10.25
N GLU A 187 12.78 -11.08 -11.09
CA GLU A 187 13.23 -12.38 -11.54
C GLU A 187 14.74 -12.38 -11.81
N ALA A 188 15.37 -13.53 -11.67
CA ALA A 188 16.74 -13.75 -12.13
C ALA A 188 16.93 -15.20 -12.62
N SER A 189 17.89 -15.37 -13.52
CA SER A 189 18.30 -16.67 -14.04
C SER A 189 19.81 -16.83 -13.94
N GLY A 190 20.29 -18.05 -13.65
CA GLY A 190 21.70 -18.35 -13.56
C GLY A 190 22.03 -19.84 -13.67
N GLU A 191 23.25 -20.21 -13.30
CA GLU A 191 23.69 -21.61 -13.24
C GLU A 191 23.74 -22.08 -11.78
N SER A 192 23.51 -23.37 -11.55
CA SER A 192 23.73 -23.99 -10.23
C SER A 192 25.21 -23.98 -9.87
N GLY A 193 25.56 -23.84 -8.59
CA GLY A 193 26.95 -23.76 -8.12
C GLY A 193 27.41 -22.35 -7.74
N GLY A 194 26.47 -21.41 -7.62
CA GLY A 194 26.75 -20.03 -7.25
C GLY A 194 25.52 -19.29 -6.73
N SER A 195 25.73 -18.03 -6.37
CA SER A 195 24.65 -17.10 -6.01
C SER A 195 24.02 -16.53 -7.28
N ILE A 196 22.69 -16.58 -7.35
CA ILE A 196 21.91 -16.07 -8.47
C ILE A 196 21.16 -14.81 -8.03
N GLY A 197 21.28 -13.77 -8.86
CA GLY A 197 20.64 -12.49 -8.66
C GLY A 197 21.44 -11.48 -7.86
N GLU A 198 20.87 -10.28 -7.74
CA GLU A 198 21.19 -9.23 -6.78
C GLU A 198 19.87 -8.48 -6.55
N PHE A 199 19.09 -8.97 -5.60
CA PHE A 199 17.75 -8.47 -5.33
C PHE A 199 17.83 -7.36 -4.30
N THR A 200 17.48 -6.15 -4.71
CA THR A 200 17.40 -4.99 -3.82
C THR A 200 16.00 -4.87 -3.27
N VAL A 201 15.89 -4.75 -1.94
CA VAL A 201 14.62 -4.56 -1.24
C VAL A 201 14.38 -3.07 -1.02
N SER A 202 13.18 -2.60 -1.33
CA SER A 202 12.72 -1.26 -0.98
C SER A 202 11.44 -1.38 -0.16
N THR A 203 11.46 -0.91 1.08
CA THR A 203 10.32 -1.02 2.00
C THR A 203 10.21 0.18 2.94
N THR A 204 9.00 0.42 3.45
CA THR A 204 8.74 1.36 4.56
C THR A 204 8.85 0.70 5.94
N ALA A 205 9.04 -0.62 6.03
CA ALA A 205 9.23 -1.34 7.29
C ALA A 205 10.70 -1.35 7.74
N ASP A 206 10.94 -1.46 9.05
CA ASP A 206 12.28 -1.54 9.62
C ASP A 206 13.01 -2.85 9.25
N SER A 207 12.28 -3.97 9.18
CA SER A 207 12.78 -5.29 8.78
C SER A 207 11.69 -6.10 8.07
N VAL A 208 12.09 -6.95 7.12
CA VAL A 208 11.22 -7.80 6.30
C VAL A 208 11.71 -9.24 6.34
N PRO A 209 10.90 -10.20 6.82
CA PRO A 209 11.26 -11.61 6.76
C PRO A 209 11.17 -12.14 5.32
N LEU A 210 12.17 -12.92 4.92
CA LEU A 210 12.22 -13.60 3.64
C LEU A 210 11.81 -15.07 3.83
N THR A 211 10.89 -15.54 2.98
CA THR A 211 10.48 -16.94 2.90
C THR A 211 10.93 -17.50 1.55
N LEU A 212 11.73 -18.56 1.57
CA LEU A 212 12.17 -19.25 0.37
C LEU A 212 11.34 -20.54 0.20
N ASP A 213 10.64 -20.66 -0.93
CA ASP A 213 9.99 -21.88 -1.40
C ASP A 213 10.81 -22.48 -2.54
N GLY A 214 11.49 -23.59 -2.28
CA GLY A 214 12.43 -24.19 -3.22
C GLY A 214 13.01 -25.52 -2.74
N PRO A 215 13.82 -26.20 -3.58
CA PRO A 215 14.41 -27.49 -3.25
C PRO A 215 15.43 -27.41 -2.11
N ASP A 216 15.59 -28.54 -1.40
CA ASP A 216 16.48 -28.65 -0.25
C ASP A 216 17.91 -28.19 -0.58
N GLY A 217 18.46 -27.31 0.26
CA GLY A 217 19.82 -26.80 0.14
C GLY A 217 19.94 -25.41 -0.52
N VAL A 218 18.90 -24.92 -1.18
CA VAL A 218 18.83 -23.53 -1.64
C VAL A 218 18.63 -22.60 -0.45
N LYS A 219 19.34 -21.46 -0.42
CA LYS A 219 19.25 -20.48 0.68
C LYS A 219 19.30 -19.05 0.15
N THR A 220 18.67 -18.14 0.88
CA THR A 220 18.87 -16.69 0.72
C THR A 220 20.17 -16.29 1.42
N VAL A 221 21.02 -15.54 0.73
CA VAL A 221 22.31 -15.05 1.24
C VAL A 221 22.48 -13.55 0.97
N ASP A 222 23.31 -12.88 1.76
CA ASP A 222 23.77 -11.52 1.48
C ASP A 222 24.83 -11.52 0.35
N LEU A 223 25.35 -10.33 0.02
CA LEU A 223 26.40 -10.18 -1.00
C LEU A 223 27.76 -10.77 -0.57
N ASP A 224 27.97 -10.99 0.73
CA ASP A 224 29.16 -11.61 1.29
C ASP A 224 29.04 -13.15 1.39
N GLY A 225 27.86 -13.71 1.06
CA GLY A 225 27.56 -15.14 1.08
C GLY A 225 27.06 -15.67 2.43
N ASN A 226 26.76 -14.81 3.40
CA ASN A 226 26.18 -15.23 4.67
C ASN A 226 24.67 -15.46 4.53
N PRO A 227 24.10 -16.46 5.21
CA PRO A 227 22.66 -16.71 5.17
C PRO A 227 21.89 -15.52 5.76
N VAL A 228 20.84 -15.09 5.06
CA VAL A 228 19.96 -13.99 5.49
C VAL A 228 18.50 -14.43 5.49
N SER A 229 17.80 -14.19 6.59
CA SER A 229 16.36 -14.48 6.74
C SER A 229 15.52 -13.22 6.90
N GLU A 230 16.15 -12.08 7.17
CA GLU A 230 15.52 -10.77 7.34
C GLU A 230 16.34 -9.70 6.64
N VAL A 231 15.67 -8.76 5.98
CA VAL A 231 16.29 -7.68 5.21
C VAL A 231 15.58 -6.36 5.47
N GLY A 232 16.35 -5.28 5.56
CA GLY A 232 15.86 -3.91 5.73
C GLY A 232 15.71 -3.16 4.42
N ASN A 233 15.30 -1.89 4.53
CA ASN A 233 15.18 -1.00 3.38
C ASN A 233 16.55 -0.71 2.74
N GLY A 234 16.69 -1.01 1.45
CA GLY A 234 17.92 -0.83 0.67
C GLY A 234 18.87 -2.03 0.71
N ASP A 235 18.58 -3.05 1.52
CA ASP A 235 19.39 -4.25 1.61
C ASP A 235 19.32 -5.08 0.33
N LYS A 236 20.38 -5.86 0.12
CA LYS A 236 20.54 -6.72 -1.04
C LYS A 236 20.73 -8.15 -0.63
N PHE A 237 20.04 -9.05 -1.32
CA PHE A 237 20.20 -10.48 -1.15
C PHE A 237 20.33 -11.20 -2.50
N ALA A 238 20.84 -12.42 -2.47
CA ALA A 238 20.92 -13.34 -3.59
C ALA A 238 20.42 -14.73 -3.15
N VAL A 239 20.16 -15.60 -4.11
CA VAL A 239 19.79 -16.99 -3.84
C VAL A 239 20.96 -17.89 -4.17
N LEU A 240 21.53 -18.54 -3.15
CA LEU A 240 22.60 -19.51 -3.30
C LEU A 240 22.05 -20.86 -3.71
N VAL A 241 22.42 -21.31 -4.91
CA VAL A 241 22.07 -22.63 -5.44
C VAL A 241 23.31 -23.52 -5.41
N PRO A 242 23.30 -24.62 -4.62
CA PRO A 242 24.42 -25.55 -4.55
C PRO A 242 24.84 -26.12 -5.92
N GLU A 243 26.11 -26.52 -6.04
CA GLU A 243 26.60 -27.18 -7.25
C GLU A 243 25.96 -28.57 -7.41
N GLY A 244 25.59 -28.93 -8.63
CA GLY A 244 24.95 -30.21 -8.92
C GLY A 244 23.45 -30.24 -8.60
N THR A 245 22.85 -29.12 -8.20
CA THR A 245 21.39 -28.99 -8.13
C THR A 245 20.82 -29.11 -9.56
N PRO A 246 19.87 -30.02 -9.81
CA PRO A 246 19.20 -30.14 -11.10
C PRO A 246 18.51 -28.84 -11.52
N ASP A 247 18.21 -28.71 -12.81
CA ASP A 247 17.40 -27.62 -13.35
C ASP A 247 16.13 -27.44 -12.52
N GLY A 248 15.87 -26.20 -12.12
CA GLY A 248 14.82 -25.91 -11.16
C GLY A 248 14.51 -24.44 -11.03
N GLU A 249 13.53 -24.18 -10.16
CA GLU A 249 13.09 -22.85 -9.80
C GLU A 249 12.87 -22.77 -8.28
N ALA A 250 13.07 -21.57 -7.73
CA ALA A 250 12.68 -21.22 -6.37
C ALA A 250 11.97 -19.87 -6.39
N THR A 251 11.05 -19.71 -5.47
CA THR A 251 10.34 -18.44 -5.25
C THR A 251 10.75 -17.90 -3.88
N VAL A 252 11.23 -16.66 -3.84
CA VAL A 252 11.40 -15.93 -2.58
C VAL A 252 10.20 -15.01 -2.43
N SER A 253 9.44 -15.19 -1.36
CA SER A 253 8.34 -14.30 -0.99
C SER A 253 8.72 -13.48 0.24
N ALA A 254 8.29 -12.23 0.23
CA ALA A 254 8.46 -11.29 1.32
C ALA A 254 7.13 -10.58 1.54
N SER A 255 6.74 -10.41 2.79
CA SER A 255 5.53 -9.67 3.15
C SER A 255 5.77 -8.78 4.36
N VAL A 256 5.20 -7.58 4.30
CA VAL A 256 5.15 -6.64 5.41
C VAL A 256 3.72 -6.20 5.62
N THR A 257 3.36 -5.95 6.88
CA THR A 257 2.05 -5.42 7.22
C THR A 257 2.23 -4.04 7.87
N ALA A 258 1.44 -3.06 7.46
CA ALA A 258 1.38 -1.74 8.10
C ALA A 258 -0.04 -1.48 8.55
N THR A 259 -0.20 -0.86 9.72
CA THR A 259 -1.52 -0.57 10.27
C THR A 259 -2.07 0.71 9.64
N VAL A 260 -2.95 0.59 8.64
CA VAL A 260 -3.48 1.74 7.90
C VAL A 260 -4.74 2.32 8.52
N GLU A 261 -5.44 1.57 9.38
CA GLU A 261 -6.65 2.08 10.02
C GLU A 261 -6.44 2.76 11.38
N ILE A 262 -5.22 2.76 11.94
CA ILE A 262 -4.94 3.43 13.21
C ILE A 262 -4.60 4.90 12.98
N GLY A 263 -5.10 5.78 13.83
CA GLY A 263 -4.79 7.21 13.75
C GLY A 263 -5.58 8.02 12.72
N ARG A 264 -6.66 7.46 12.14
CA ARG A 264 -7.59 8.19 11.27
C ARG A 264 -8.44 9.14 12.09
N LEU A 265 -8.56 10.37 11.61
CA LEU A 265 -9.28 11.45 12.28
C LEU A 265 -10.74 11.46 11.84
N PHE A 266 -11.66 11.52 12.81
CA PHE A 266 -13.10 11.60 12.57
C PHE A 266 -13.67 12.84 13.23
N ARG A 267 -14.08 13.82 12.43
CA ARG A 267 -14.76 15.03 12.89
C ARG A 267 -16.27 14.87 12.80
N GLY A 268 -17.00 15.49 13.74
CA GLY A 268 -18.46 15.54 13.66
C GLY A 268 -18.91 16.25 12.38
N LEU A 269 -19.94 15.69 11.71
CA LEU A 269 -20.46 16.23 10.46
C LEU A 269 -20.89 17.70 10.60
N GLU A 270 -20.42 18.54 9.68
CA GLU A 270 -20.81 19.95 9.65
C GLU A 270 -22.31 20.14 9.43
N GLY A 271 -22.88 21.20 10.04
CA GLY A 271 -24.32 21.43 10.03
C GLY A 271 -25.10 20.53 10.99
N THR A 272 -24.44 19.60 11.69
CA THR A 272 -25.01 18.86 12.84
C THR A 272 -24.54 19.47 14.17
N PRO A 273 -25.20 19.15 15.29
CA PRO A 273 -24.77 19.66 16.58
C PRO A 273 -23.36 19.15 16.98
N LYS A 274 -22.47 20.06 17.43
CA LYS A 274 -21.07 19.77 17.78
C LYS A 274 -20.92 18.53 18.67
N THR A 275 -20.08 17.59 18.25
CA THR A 275 -19.61 16.42 19.00
C THR A 275 -18.08 16.43 19.03
N GLN A 276 -17.49 15.75 20.01
CA GLN A 276 -16.04 15.65 20.14
C GLN A 276 -15.41 14.97 18.92
N THR A 277 -14.19 15.35 18.59
CA THR A 277 -13.40 14.71 17.53
C THR A 277 -12.83 13.39 18.04
N LEU A 278 -12.87 12.36 17.19
CA LEU A 278 -12.41 11.01 17.52
C LEU A 278 -11.22 10.59 16.65
N ILE A 279 -10.42 9.67 17.17
CA ILE A 279 -9.31 9.06 16.45
C ILE A 279 -9.37 7.54 16.54
N SER A 280 -9.18 6.85 15.43
CA SER A 280 -9.21 5.39 15.43
C SER A 280 -8.04 4.76 16.19
N ALA A 281 -8.35 3.72 16.95
CA ALA A 281 -7.43 2.96 17.80
C ALA A 281 -7.42 1.47 17.44
N GLY A 282 -7.84 1.13 16.21
CA GLY A 282 -8.05 -0.23 15.74
C GLY A 282 -6.92 -0.71 14.83
N LYS A 283 -6.57 -1.99 14.96
CA LYS A 283 -5.68 -2.66 14.01
C LYS A 283 -6.48 -3.14 12.80
N THR A 284 -6.27 -2.48 11.67
CA THR A 284 -6.41 -3.13 10.36
C THR A 284 -5.13 -2.88 9.60
N SER A 285 -4.52 -3.97 9.15
CA SER A 285 -3.27 -3.95 8.41
C SER A 285 -3.53 -3.90 6.92
N THR A 286 -2.75 -3.10 6.19
CA THR A 286 -2.49 -3.34 4.78
C THR A 286 -1.25 -4.21 4.68
N GLU A 287 -1.36 -5.30 3.95
CA GLU A 287 -0.22 -6.14 3.60
C GLU A 287 0.37 -5.64 2.28
N ALA A 288 1.68 -5.50 2.22
CA ALA A 288 2.43 -5.38 0.97
C ALA A 288 3.28 -6.63 0.84
N SER A 289 3.16 -7.32 -0.29
CA SER A 289 3.97 -8.48 -0.60
C SER A 289 4.77 -8.25 -1.88
N ALA A 290 5.95 -8.84 -1.92
CA ALA A 290 6.77 -8.92 -3.11
C ALA A 290 7.25 -10.36 -3.27
N GLU A 291 7.30 -10.82 -4.51
CA GLU A 291 7.77 -12.14 -4.86
C GLU A 291 8.85 -12.03 -5.92
N VAL A 292 9.85 -12.90 -5.80
CA VAL A 292 10.96 -13.01 -6.74
C VAL A 292 11.06 -14.44 -7.21
N LYS A 293 11.13 -14.61 -8.53
CA LYS A 293 11.34 -15.91 -9.15
C LYS A 293 12.80 -16.09 -9.55
N VAL A 294 13.42 -17.15 -9.05
CA VAL A 294 14.78 -17.54 -9.42
C VAL A 294 14.74 -18.84 -10.20
N THR A 295 15.39 -18.86 -11.36
CA THR A 295 15.49 -20.05 -12.22
C THR A 295 16.95 -20.40 -12.46
N TRP A 296 17.26 -21.68 -12.56
CA TRP A 296 18.63 -22.10 -12.87
C TRP A 296 18.68 -23.35 -13.72
N THR A 297 19.79 -23.45 -14.44
CA THR A 297 20.18 -24.65 -15.19
C THR A 297 21.44 -25.24 -14.60
N ALA A 298 21.49 -26.56 -14.51
CA ALA A 298 22.70 -27.28 -14.15
C ALA A 298 23.74 -27.06 -15.25
N PRO A 299 25.01 -26.76 -14.91
CA PRO A 299 26.06 -26.62 -15.90
C PRO A 299 26.18 -27.94 -16.66
N LYS A 300 26.09 -27.84 -17.99
CA LYS A 300 26.24 -29.00 -18.86
C LYS A 300 27.65 -29.54 -18.65
N PRO A 301 27.84 -30.86 -18.44
CA PRO A 301 29.17 -31.42 -18.31
C PRO A 301 30.03 -30.97 -19.49
N SER A 302 31.10 -30.22 -19.22
CA SER A 302 32.08 -29.90 -20.24
C SER A 302 32.62 -31.22 -20.76
N GLU A 303 32.28 -31.59 -21.98
CA GLU A 303 32.94 -32.70 -22.66
C GLU A 303 34.43 -32.37 -22.68
N THR A 304 35.19 -33.06 -21.82
CA THR A 304 36.65 -33.03 -21.91
C THR A 304 36.98 -33.51 -23.32
N PRO A 305 37.72 -32.73 -24.14
CA PRO A 305 38.10 -33.20 -25.46
C PRO A 305 38.85 -34.51 -25.29
N SER A 306 38.21 -35.59 -25.74
CA SER A 306 38.80 -36.93 -25.83
C SER A 306 40.12 -36.80 -26.59
N PRO A 307 41.23 -37.42 -26.13
CA PRO A 307 42.53 -37.26 -26.78
C PRO A 307 42.42 -37.71 -28.24
N SER A 308 42.68 -36.75 -29.14
CA SER A 308 42.76 -36.96 -30.59
C SER A 308 43.75 -38.11 -30.88
N PRO A 309 43.40 -39.09 -31.73
CA PRO A 309 44.32 -40.17 -32.08
C PRO A 309 45.51 -39.61 -32.87
N SER A 310 46.72 -40.01 -32.47
CA SER A 310 47.98 -39.64 -33.09
C SER A 310 47.99 -39.83 -34.60
N VAL A 311 48.26 -38.74 -35.33
CA VAL A 311 48.59 -38.76 -36.76
C VAL A 311 50.04 -39.24 -36.92
N PRO A 312 50.37 -40.22 -37.78
CA PRO A 312 51.74 -40.60 -38.05
C PRO A 312 52.49 -39.56 -38.91
N GLU A 313 53.80 -39.50 -38.68
CA GLU A 313 54.81 -38.57 -39.21
C GLU A 313 54.77 -38.30 -40.72
N GLU A 314 55.06 -37.03 -41.05
CA GLU A 314 55.35 -36.52 -42.38
C GLU A 314 56.58 -37.16 -43.03
N SER A 315 56.52 -37.34 -44.35
CA SER A 315 57.69 -37.56 -45.22
C SER A 315 57.77 -36.39 -46.22
N PRO A 316 58.94 -35.75 -46.44
CA PRO A 316 58.98 -34.45 -47.12
C PRO A 316 59.31 -34.50 -48.62
N THR A 317 59.12 -33.32 -49.24
CA THR A 317 59.74 -32.75 -50.46
C THR A 317 59.19 -33.12 -51.86
N PRO A 318 59.40 -32.26 -52.90
CA PRO A 318 59.47 -30.79 -52.94
C PRO A 318 58.73 -30.12 -54.13
N THR A 319 58.65 -28.79 -54.05
CA THR A 319 58.25 -27.74 -55.02
C THR A 319 58.83 -27.90 -56.45
N PRO A 320 58.18 -27.33 -57.50
CA PRO A 320 58.63 -26.01 -57.98
C PRO A 320 57.50 -25.03 -58.39
N SER A 321 57.82 -23.74 -58.30
CA SER A 321 57.18 -22.55 -58.91
C SER A 321 57.81 -22.26 -60.30
N PRO A 322 57.53 -21.19 -61.10
CA PRO A 322 56.49 -20.13 -61.13
C PRO A 322 55.96 -19.87 -62.59
N SER A 323 55.45 -18.64 -62.86
CA SER A 323 55.14 -17.94 -64.14
C SER A 323 53.64 -17.86 -64.53
N ASP A 324 53.06 -16.73 -64.94
CA ASP A 324 53.54 -15.37 -65.21
C ASP A 324 52.36 -14.37 -65.32
N SER A 325 52.65 -13.14 -64.85
CA SER A 325 52.26 -11.78 -65.28
C SER A 325 50.81 -11.35 -65.69
N PRO A 326 50.41 -10.06 -65.45
CA PRO A 326 49.02 -9.59 -65.48
C PRO A 326 48.68 -8.48 -66.52
N SER A 327 47.36 -8.16 -66.60
CA SER A 327 46.74 -6.83 -66.93
C SER A 327 46.77 -6.31 -68.39
N PRO A 328 46.05 -5.21 -68.79
CA PRO A 328 45.09 -4.35 -68.05
C PRO A 328 43.85 -3.75 -68.82
N THR A 329 42.98 -3.03 -68.06
CA THR A 329 42.25 -1.74 -68.35
C THR A 329 40.99 -1.66 -69.25
N PRO A 330 40.14 -0.58 -69.20
CA PRO A 330 39.74 0.42 -68.16
C PRO A 330 38.21 0.82 -68.21
N PRO A 331 37.70 2.02 -67.77
CA PRO A 331 37.25 2.35 -66.40
C PRO A 331 35.83 2.99 -66.26
N ALA A 332 35.39 3.14 -65.00
CA ALA A 332 34.56 4.19 -64.35
C ALA A 332 33.15 4.61 -64.86
N GLU A 333 32.15 4.56 -63.96
CA GLU A 333 31.39 5.74 -63.48
C GLU A 333 30.36 5.38 -62.36
N SER A 334 30.18 6.30 -61.40
CA SER A 334 29.06 6.44 -60.44
C SER A 334 28.16 7.59 -60.93
N PRO A 335 26.83 7.72 -60.64
CA PRO A 335 26.24 7.74 -59.27
C PRO A 335 24.76 7.22 -59.08
N LYS A 336 24.38 7.06 -57.79
CA LYS A 336 23.06 7.11 -57.06
C LYS A 336 21.75 7.56 -57.79
N PRO A 337 20.49 7.45 -57.22
CA PRO A 337 19.74 6.36 -56.52
C PRO A 337 18.19 6.23 -56.83
N THR A 338 17.57 5.08 -56.46
CA THR A 338 16.13 4.80 -56.07
C THR A 338 14.95 4.95 -57.10
N PRO A 339 13.72 4.37 -56.90
CA PRO A 339 13.21 3.15 -56.23
C PRO A 339 12.09 2.40 -57.08
N PRO A 340 11.04 1.68 -56.59
CA PRO A 340 10.70 0.30 -57.00
C PRO A 340 9.30 0.10 -57.66
N ALA A 341 9.04 -1.07 -58.30
CA ALA A 341 7.67 -1.54 -58.59
C ALA A 341 7.61 -3.04 -58.96
N ASN A 342 7.04 -3.89 -58.11
CA ASN A 342 5.71 -4.52 -58.30
C ASN A 342 5.46 -5.70 -57.34
N ARG A 343 4.23 -5.74 -56.83
CA ARG A 343 3.58 -6.61 -55.82
C ARG A 343 3.10 -7.94 -56.47
N PRO A 344 2.26 -8.84 -55.85
CA PRO A 344 1.64 -8.88 -54.51
C PRO A 344 1.58 -10.29 -53.82
N GLY A 345 1.24 -10.32 -52.52
CA GLY A 345 0.79 -11.55 -51.82
C GLY A 345 0.53 -11.34 -50.32
N LEU A 346 -0.75 -11.23 -49.92
CA LEU A 346 -1.29 -11.29 -48.54
C LEU A 346 -1.55 -12.77 -48.13
N PRO A 347 -1.85 -13.15 -46.86
CA PRO A 347 -2.40 -12.38 -45.71
C PRO A 347 -1.60 -12.49 -44.37
N VAL A 348 -1.52 -11.42 -43.57
CA VAL A 348 -2.32 -11.07 -42.36
C VAL A 348 -2.36 -12.12 -41.23
N THR A 349 -1.52 -11.91 -40.21
CA THR A 349 -1.87 -11.98 -38.77
C THR A 349 -1.19 -10.79 -38.10
N GLY A 350 -1.94 -9.78 -37.65
CA GLY A 350 -2.15 -9.56 -36.22
C GLY A 350 -1.51 -8.24 -35.75
N ALA A 351 -2.04 -7.10 -36.21
CA ALA A 351 -1.81 -5.78 -35.65
C ALA A 351 -2.97 -5.43 -34.70
N ALA A 352 -2.69 -4.83 -33.53
CA ALA A 352 -3.51 -3.77 -32.91
C ALA A 352 -3.00 -3.38 -31.50
N LEU A 353 -2.07 -2.43 -31.39
CA LEU A 353 -1.93 -1.57 -30.20
C LEU A 353 -1.41 -0.19 -30.66
N GLY A 354 -2.28 0.63 -31.22
CA GLY A 354 -1.94 1.99 -31.67
C GLY A 354 -3.14 2.93 -31.80
N GLY A 355 -4.24 2.65 -31.10
CA GLY A 355 -5.54 3.31 -31.31
C GLY A 355 -6.24 3.83 -30.05
N LEU A 356 -5.51 4.22 -28.99
CA LEU A 356 -6.12 4.69 -27.73
C LEU A 356 -5.63 6.06 -27.23
N ILE A 357 -5.10 6.93 -28.10
CA ILE A 357 -4.81 8.33 -27.71
C ILE A 357 -5.71 9.36 -28.42
N ALA A 358 -6.45 8.98 -29.47
CA ALA A 358 -7.29 9.92 -30.22
C ALA A 358 -8.76 10.04 -29.75
N ALA A 359 -9.22 9.21 -28.80
CA ALA A 359 -10.60 9.27 -28.28
C ALA A 359 -10.76 10.12 -27.00
N ALA A 360 -9.67 10.45 -26.31
CA ALA A 360 -9.72 11.17 -25.03
C ALA A 360 -9.92 12.69 -25.17
N VAL A 361 -9.64 13.28 -26.34
CA VAL A 361 -9.75 14.74 -26.53
C VAL A 361 -11.16 15.17 -26.98
N VAL A 362 -11.97 14.28 -27.55
CA VAL A 362 -13.35 14.61 -27.96
C VAL A 362 -14.35 14.48 -26.80
N ALA A 363 -14.11 13.61 -25.82
CA ALA A 363 -14.97 13.41 -24.66
C ALA A 363 -14.88 14.56 -23.63
N VAL A 364 -13.72 15.21 -23.51
CA VAL A 364 -13.53 16.36 -22.59
C VAL A 364 -14.12 17.66 -23.15
N GLY A 365 -14.12 17.83 -24.48
CA GLY A 365 -14.70 19.01 -25.13
C GLY A 365 -16.25 19.03 -25.13
N GLY A 366 -16.90 17.87 -25.27
CA GLY A 366 -18.36 17.77 -25.33
C GLY A 366 -19.07 17.99 -23.99
N GLY A 367 -18.47 17.53 -22.88
CA GLY A 367 -19.05 17.65 -21.54
C GLY A 367 -19.06 19.08 -20.98
N GLY A 368 -18.01 19.87 -21.27
CA GLY A 368 -17.90 21.26 -20.80
C GLY A 368 -18.96 22.19 -21.41
N ALA A 369 -19.30 22.00 -22.69
CA ALA A 369 -20.31 22.83 -23.37
C ALA A 369 -21.73 22.58 -22.85
N ALA A 370 -22.07 21.35 -22.46
CA ALA A 370 -23.38 21.00 -21.90
C ALA A 370 -23.59 21.57 -20.49
N MET A 371 -22.55 21.55 -19.63
CA MET A 371 -22.57 22.14 -18.29
C MET A 371 -22.71 23.67 -18.32
N TYR A 372 -22.02 24.34 -19.25
CA TYR A 372 -22.10 25.80 -19.39
C TYR A 372 -23.48 26.28 -19.90
N LEU A 373 -24.10 25.56 -20.84
CA LEU A 373 -25.44 25.88 -21.35
C LEU A 373 -26.56 25.59 -20.33
N ALA A 374 -26.41 24.57 -19.48
CA ALA A 374 -27.35 24.28 -18.39
C ALA A 374 -27.31 25.35 -17.28
N ARG A 375 -26.12 25.89 -16.97
CA ARG A 375 -25.97 26.96 -15.97
C ARG A 375 -26.53 28.30 -16.44
N LYS A 376 -26.41 28.61 -17.74
CA LYS A 376 -26.97 29.85 -18.33
C LYS A 376 -28.50 29.84 -18.40
N ARG A 377 -29.14 28.67 -18.53
CA ARG A 377 -30.61 28.56 -18.53
C ARG A 377 -31.25 28.71 -17.15
N ARG A 378 -30.51 28.48 -16.06
CA ARG A 378 -31.00 28.63 -14.69
C ARG A 378 -30.89 30.06 -14.14
N SER A 379 -30.09 30.90 -14.80
CA SER A 379 -29.88 32.30 -14.38
C SER A 379 -30.82 33.30 -15.07
N GLY A 380 -31.75 32.82 -15.92
CA GLY A 380 -32.74 33.64 -16.63
C GLY A 380 -34.19 33.28 -16.28
N ALA A 381 -34.41 32.47 -15.24
CA ALA A 381 -35.74 32.04 -14.80
C ALA A 381 -36.18 32.67 -13.46
N ASP A 382 -35.33 33.52 -12.87
CA ASP A 382 -35.64 34.27 -11.64
C ASP A 382 -35.98 35.75 -11.89
N ASP A 383 -36.17 36.16 -13.15
CA ASP A 383 -36.74 37.47 -13.53
C ASP A 383 -37.78 37.27 -14.66
N ALA A 384 -38.98 36.82 -14.30
CA ALA A 384 -40.23 36.99 -15.04
C ALA A 384 -41.45 36.74 -14.13
#